data_AF-A0A176VWZ5-F1
#
_entry.id   AF-A0A176VWZ5-F1
#
_cell.length_a   1.000
_cell.length_b   1.000
_cell.length_c   1.000
_cell.angle_alpha   90.00
_cell.angle_beta   90.00
_cell.angle_gamma   90.00
#
_symmetry.space_group_name_H-M   'P 1'
#
loop_
_entity.id
_entity.type
_entity.pdbx_description
1 polymer ?
#
loop_
_entity_poly.entity_id
_entity_poly.type
_entity_poly.pdbx_seq_one_letter_code
_entity_poly.pdbx_strand_id
1 'polypeptide(L)'
;MTGGHCRSRIGVLIVAFALSVLCVVADTDNNKITKPCQDTTVKKYDGFTFGLVIAKNESFFTKGKNPVQLSPCDKRLTNLNSGQVAVFRPKVDEISLLIINSSSVNPQNFGGNAVVFAGSKFAAVSAPIFLANNTYRVTSLSLVLNFEKGRLIQILWKNDKCKSCSGSNSTIVCLKGGQCAVKSSKCKESGGTTDCSLSIQTAFSGTDKYDDVLNTWYQVDKLQQYSLYALYSNLKSTLSQFNLFF
;
A
#
# COMPACT_ATOMS: atom_id res chain seq x y z
N MET A 1 64.11 -19.02 -41.57
CA MET A 1 65.53 -18.61 -41.43
C MET A 1 65.52 -17.10 -41.48
N THR A 2 65.82 -16.29 -40.48
CA THR A 2 66.54 -16.33 -39.18
C THR A 2 65.71 -15.46 -38.21
N GLY A 3 65.59 -15.65 -36.89
CA GLY A 3 66.53 -16.14 -35.90
C GLY A 3 66.98 -14.96 -35.02
N GLY A 4 66.25 -14.65 -33.94
CA GLY A 4 66.66 -13.65 -32.94
C GLY A 4 65.85 -13.82 -31.64
N HIS A 5 66.49 -14.35 -30.60
CA HIS A 5 65.91 -14.67 -29.29
C HIS A 5 66.39 -13.70 -28.19
N CYS A 6 65.53 -13.58 -27.16
CA CYS A 6 65.84 -13.35 -25.75
C CYS A 6 66.03 -11.89 -25.25
N ARG A 7 65.04 -11.38 -24.51
CA ARG A 7 65.14 -11.36 -23.04
C ARG A 7 63.81 -11.05 -22.37
N SER A 8 63.39 -12.02 -21.55
CA SER A 8 62.38 -11.88 -20.49
C SER A 8 62.86 -10.88 -19.43
N ARG A 9 62.01 -9.91 -19.10
CA ARG A 9 61.94 -9.33 -17.75
C ARG A 9 60.48 -9.09 -17.37
N ILE A 10 59.99 -10.01 -16.56
CA ILE A 10 59.28 -9.76 -15.31
C ILE A 10 58.13 -8.74 -15.40
N GLY A 11 56.93 -9.29 -15.53
CA GLY A 11 55.85 -8.98 -14.60
C GLY A 11 55.22 -7.60 -14.72
N VAL A 12 54.37 -7.40 -15.72
CA VAL A 12 53.21 -6.53 -15.56
C VAL A 12 51.99 -7.42 -15.62
N LEU A 13 51.45 -7.73 -14.44
CA LEU A 13 50.10 -8.26 -14.26
C LEU A 13 49.13 -7.23 -14.89
N ILE A 14 48.73 -7.47 -16.14
CA ILE A 14 47.60 -6.75 -16.72
C ILE A 14 46.37 -7.30 -16.01
N VAL A 15 45.96 -6.62 -14.94
CA VAL A 15 44.64 -6.80 -14.34
C VAL A 15 43.64 -6.32 -15.38
N ALA A 16 43.10 -7.26 -16.17
CA ALA A 16 41.93 -7.01 -16.99
C ALA A 16 40.76 -6.74 -16.06
N PHE A 17 40.51 -5.46 -15.76
CA PHE A 17 39.23 -5.03 -15.19
C PHE A 17 38.16 -5.30 -16.25
N ALA A 18 37.52 -6.47 -16.16
CA ALA A 18 36.28 -6.72 -16.84
C ALA A 18 35.25 -5.72 -16.28
N LEU A 19 35.02 -4.62 -16.99
CA LEU A 19 33.84 -3.79 -16.80
C LEU A 19 32.63 -4.64 -17.18
N SER A 20 32.11 -5.40 -16.20
CA SER A 20 30.74 -5.86 -16.25
C SER A 20 29.86 -4.62 -16.20
N VAL A 21 29.42 -4.17 -17.38
CA VAL A 21 28.28 -3.27 -17.48
C VAL A 21 27.10 -4.02 -16.88
N LEU A 22 26.87 -3.82 -15.58
CA LEU A 22 25.59 -4.12 -14.96
C LEU A 22 24.58 -3.25 -15.71
N CYS A 23 23.94 -3.81 -16.73
CA CYS A 23 22.68 -3.29 -17.23
C CYS A 23 21.73 -3.28 -16.03
N VAL A 24 21.63 -2.15 -15.35
CA VAL A 24 20.49 -1.86 -14.49
C VAL A 24 19.33 -1.76 -15.47
N VAL A 25 18.65 -2.88 -15.70
CA VAL A 25 17.35 -2.85 -16.36
C VAL A 25 16.47 -2.11 -15.38
N ALA A 26 16.31 -0.80 -15.58
CA ALA A 26 15.27 -0.04 -14.93
C ALA A 26 13.99 -0.75 -15.33
N ASP A 27 13.39 -1.51 -14.40
CA ASP A 27 12.20 -2.27 -14.75
C ASP A 27 11.08 -1.28 -15.03
N THR A 28 10.75 -1.13 -16.31
CA THR A 28 9.81 -0.13 -16.77
C THR A 28 8.40 -0.61 -16.46
N ASP A 29 7.61 0.24 -15.81
CA ASP A 29 6.17 0.02 -15.62
C ASP A 29 5.51 -0.15 -16.98
N ASN A 30 5.10 -1.38 -17.30
CA ASN A 30 4.49 -1.73 -18.58
C ASN A 30 2.97 -1.81 -18.48
N ASN A 31 2.39 -1.59 -17.31
CA ASN A 31 0.95 -1.57 -17.13
C ASN A 31 0.40 -0.17 -17.41
N LYS A 32 -0.40 0.03 -18.44
CA LYS A 32 -0.94 1.37 -18.77
C LYS A 32 -2.23 1.72 -18.02
N ILE A 33 -2.76 0.80 -17.21
CA ILE A 33 -4.07 0.94 -16.59
C ILE A 33 -4.00 1.82 -15.34
N THR A 34 -4.47 3.06 -15.45
CA THR A 34 -4.45 4.10 -14.40
C THR A 34 -5.81 4.34 -13.73
N LYS A 35 -6.85 3.57 -14.11
CA LYS A 35 -8.18 3.66 -13.51
C LYS A 35 -8.45 2.41 -12.69
N PRO A 36 -9.03 2.53 -11.48
CA PRO A 36 -9.28 1.38 -10.62
C PRO A 36 -10.35 0.43 -11.20
N CYS A 37 -11.29 0.94 -12.02
CA CYS A 37 -12.35 0.13 -12.64
C CYS A 37 -11.97 -0.47 -14.00
N GLN A 38 -10.70 -0.78 -14.22
CA GLN A 38 -10.23 -1.42 -15.44
C GLN A 38 -9.49 -2.71 -15.07
N ASP A 39 -9.79 -3.78 -15.80
CA ASP A 39 -9.10 -5.06 -15.62
C ASP A 39 -7.69 -4.99 -16.22
N THR A 40 -6.74 -5.65 -15.57
CA THR A 40 -5.34 -5.73 -16.03
C THR A 40 -4.68 -7.02 -15.53
N THR A 41 -3.55 -7.36 -16.14
CA THR A 41 -2.58 -8.31 -15.58
C THR A 41 -1.24 -7.60 -15.43
N VAL A 42 -0.57 -7.82 -14.30
CA VAL A 42 0.68 -7.16 -13.96
C VAL A 42 1.83 -8.15 -13.93
N LYS A 43 3.04 -7.68 -14.26
CA LYS A 43 4.27 -8.32 -13.81
C LYS A 43 4.78 -7.66 -12.52
N LYS A 44 5.78 -8.27 -11.90
CA LYS A 44 6.58 -7.65 -10.86
C LYS A 44 7.06 -6.26 -11.28
N TYR A 45 7.08 -5.32 -10.34
CA TYR A 45 7.46 -3.92 -10.50
C TYR A 45 6.60 -3.05 -11.45
N ASP A 46 5.58 -3.60 -12.11
CA ASP A 46 4.55 -2.79 -12.77
C ASP A 46 3.81 -1.92 -11.73
N GLY A 47 3.31 -0.76 -12.16
CA GLY A 47 2.37 0.01 -11.35
C GLY A 47 1.00 -0.65 -11.35
N PHE A 48 0.41 -0.88 -10.18
CA PHE A 48 -0.94 -1.44 -10.07
C PHE A 48 -1.91 -0.43 -9.48
N THR A 49 -2.95 -0.08 -10.23
CA THR A 49 -3.93 0.91 -9.78
C THR A 49 -5.10 0.27 -9.05
N PHE A 50 -5.39 0.78 -7.86
CA PHE A 50 -6.60 0.45 -7.12
C PHE A 50 -7.21 1.71 -6.48
N GLY A 51 -8.48 1.64 -6.15
CA GLY A 51 -9.20 2.70 -5.48
C GLY A 51 -9.49 2.34 -4.03
N LEU A 52 -9.58 3.36 -3.18
CA LEU A 52 -10.14 3.28 -1.85
C LEU A 52 -11.34 4.23 -1.82
N VAL A 53 -12.54 3.70 -1.55
CA VAL A 53 -13.74 4.52 -1.34
C VAL A 53 -14.04 4.59 0.14
N ILE A 54 -14.22 5.80 0.64
CA ILE A 54 -14.72 6.10 1.97
C ILE A 54 -16.21 6.45 1.86
N ALA A 55 -17.05 5.70 2.55
CA ALA A 55 -18.50 5.91 2.56
C ALA A 55 -19.11 5.39 3.88
N LYS A 56 -20.43 5.48 4.00
CA LYS A 56 -21.17 4.73 5.02
C LYS A 56 -21.10 3.24 4.71
N ASN A 57 -21.10 2.39 5.74
CA ASN A 57 -20.95 0.95 5.56
C ASN A 57 -22.02 0.37 4.62
N GLU A 58 -23.28 0.77 4.80
CA GLU A 58 -24.41 0.33 3.98
C GLU A 58 -24.31 0.75 2.50
N SER A 59 -23.50 1.75 2.16
CA SER A 59 -23.33 2.20 0.76
C SER A 59 -22.57 1.18 -0.10
N PHE A 60 -21.88 0.21 0.50
CA PHE A 60 -21.13 -0.83 -0.22
C PHE A 60 -21.97 -2.07 -0.54
N PHE A 61 -23.24 -2.10 -0.12
CA PHE A 61 -24.12 -3.26 -0.24
C PHE A 61 -25.36 -2.94 -1.06
N THR A 62 -25.94 -3.98 -1.67
CA THR A 62 -27.26 -3.88 -2.30
C THR A 62 -28.35 -3.61 -1.26
N LYS A 63 -29.39 -2.86 -1.65
CA LYS A 63 -30.60 -2.69 -0.84
C LYS A 63 -31.43 -3.97 -0.88
N GLY A 64 -32.00 -4.38 0.25
CA GLY A 64 -32.94 -5.51 0.32
C GLY A 64 -32.75 -6.39 1.56
N LYS A 65 -33.45 -7.52 1.59
CA LYS A 65 -33.42 -8.47 2.73
C LYS A 65 -32.09 -9.24 2.84
N ASN A 66 -31.41 -9.48 1.72
CA ASN A 66 -30.12 -10.17 1.65
C ASN A 66 -29.08 -9.26 0.99
N PRO A 67 -28.47 -8.33 1.74
CA PRO A 67 -27.50 -7.38 1.19
C PRO A 67 -26.26 -8.13 0.71
N VAL A 68 -25.85 -7.86 -0.53
CA VAL A 68 -24.62 -8.40 -1.12
C VAL A 68 -23.64 -7.25 -1.29
N GLN A 69 -22.40 -7.44 -0.86
CA GLN A 69 -21.35 -6.46 -1.09
C GLN A 69 -20.98 -6.46 -2.57
N LEU A 70 -20.92 -5.27 -3.17
CA LEU A 70 -20.49 -5.09 -4.55
C LEU A 70 -19.21 -4.25 -4.61
N SER A 71 -18.48 -4.40 -5.71
CA SER A 71 -17.38 -3.49 -6.03
C SER A 71 -17.93 -2.08 -6.28
N PRO A 72 -17.24 -1.02 -5.84
CA PRO A 72 -17.52 0.36 -6.23
C PRO A 72 -17.56 0.64 -7.75
N CYS A 73 -17.06 -0.28 -8.57
CA CYS A 73 -17.18 -0.21 -10.03
C CYS A 73 -18.52 -0.74 -10.56
N ASP A 74 -19.34 -1.38 -9.71
CA ASP A 74 -20.62 -1.96 -10.07
C ASP A 74 -21.72 -0.89 -10.07
N LYS A 75 -22.37 -0.71 -11.22
CA LYS A 75 -23.42 0.30 -11.43
C LYS A 75 -24.67 0.08 -10.56
N ARG A 76 -24.85 -1.10 -9.97
CA ARG A 76 -25.96 -1.38 -9.05
C ARG A 76 -25.78 -0.68 -7.71
N LEU A 77 -24.57 -0.23 -7.37
CA LEU A 77 -24.35 0.65 -6.23
C LEU A 77 -24.80 2.07 -6.60
N THR A 78 -25.96 2.46 -6.07
CA THR A 78 -26.59 3.77 -6.34
C THR A 78 -26.27 4.81 -5.27
N ASN A 79 -25.66 4.42 -4.15
CA ASN A 79 -25.48 5.22 -2.94
C ASN A 79 -24.02 5.65 -2.67
N LEU A 80 -23.13 5.54 -3.66
CA LEU A 80 -21.72 5.96 -3.52
C LEU A 80 -21.47 7.44 -3.84
N ASN A 81 -22.50 8.16 -4.31
CA ASN A 81 -22.38 9.57 -4.74
C ASN A 81 -21.97 10.53 -3.61
N SER A 82 -22.15 10.14 -2.34
CA SER A 82 -21.72 10.90 -1.18
C SER A 82 -20.42 10.39 -0.57
N GLY A 83 -19.71 9.48 -1.24
CA GLY A 83 -18.43 8.94 -0.78
C GLY A 83 -17.23 9.71 -1.32
N GLN A 84 -16.08 9.54 -0.69
CA GLN A 84 -14.80 10.09 -1.15
C GLN A 84 -13.93 8.97 -1.70
N VAL A 85 -13.34 9.18 -2.89
CA VAL A 85 -12.44 8.21 -3.51
C VAL A 85 -11.00 8.72 -3.46
N ALA A 86 -10.08 7.83 -3.10
CA ALA A 86 -8.65 8.00 -3.31
C ALA A 86 -8.16 6.91 -4.27
N VAL A 87 -7.23 7.23 -5.16
CA VAL A 87 -6.66 6.28 -6.12
C VAL A 87 -5.16 6.18 -5.86
N PHE A 88 -4.67 4.95 -5.77
CA PHE A 88 -3.27 4.65 -5.53
C PHE A 88 -2.72 3.79 -6.63
N ARG A 89 -1.42 3.92 -6.87
CA ARG A 89 -0.69 3.17 -7.88
C ARG A 89 0.71 2.77 -7.38
N PRO A 90 0.83 1.90 -6.36
CA PRO A 90 2.12 1.36 -5.95
C PRO A 90 2.70 0.43 -7.01
N LYS A 91 4.02 0.20 -6.92
CA LYS A 91 4.70 -0.83 -7.70
C LYS A 91 4.44 -2.21 -7.11
N VAL A 92 4.19 -3.19 -7.97
CA VAL A 92 3.92 -4.57 -7.59
C VAL A 92 5.17 -5.21 -6.98
N ASP A 93 4.98 -5.88 -5.86
CA ASP A 93 6.04 -6.47 -5.04
C ASP A 93 7.08 -5.48 -4.49
N GLU A 94 6.64 -4.24 -4.25
CA GLU A 94 7.38 -3.25 -3.47
C GLU A 94 6.54 -2.82 -2.26
N ILE A 95 7.10 -2.88 -1.05
CA ILE A 95 6.38 -2.41 0.15
C ILE A 95 6.22 -0.90 0.03
N SER A 96 4.98 -0.44 -0.07
CA SER A 96 4.66 0.98 -0.18
C SER A 96 3.86 1.45 1.03
N LEU A 97 4.08 2.70 1.43
CA LEU A 97 3.28 3.38 2.45
C LEU A 97 2.44 4.45 1.77
N LEU A 98 1.13 4.22 1.72
CA LEU A 98 0.15 5.13 1.14
C LEU A 98 -0.40 6.04 2.22
N ILE A 99 -0.57 7.33 1.93
CA ILE A 99 -1.01 8.31 2.92
C ILE A 99 -2.24 9.05 2.40
N ILE A 100 -3.31 9.09 3.20
CA ILE A 100 -4.43 10.01 3.03
C ILE A 100 -4.32 11.06 4.13
N ASN A 101 -4.01 12.29 3.73
CA ASN A 101 -3.86 13.40 4.66
C ASN A 101 -5.21 13.74 5.31
N SER A 102 -5.23 13.88 6.64
CA SER A 102 -6.44 14.25 7.39
C SER A 102 -7.01 15.61 7.02
N SER A 103 -6.15 16.53 6.56
CA SER A 103 -6.54 17.89 6.16
C SER A 103 -7.24 17.91 4.80
N SER A 104 -6.98 16.90 3.96
CA SER A 104 -7.62 16.76 2.65
C SER A 104 -8.90 15.95 2.74
N VAL A 105 -8.91 14.92 3.59
CA VAL A 105 -10.06 14.02 3.73
C VAL A 105 -10.28 13.69 5.21
N ASN A 106 -11.46 14.05 5.71
CA ASN A 106 -11.96 13.58 6.99
C ASN A 106 -12.93 12.40 6.79
N PRO A 107 -12.53 11.13 7.03
CA PRO A 107 -13.38 9.97 6.80
C PRO A 107 -14.71 10.01 7.56
N GLN A 108 -14.76 10.69 8.71
CA GLN A 108 -15.98 10.87 9.52
C GLN A 108 -17.09 11.54 8.70
N ASN A 109 -16.76 12.52 7.86
CA ASN A 109 -17.73 13.27 7.06
C ASN A 109 -18.39 12.42 5.97
N PHE A 110 -17.75 11.31 5.59
CA PHE A 110 -18.21 10.42 4.54
C PHE A 110 -18.83 9.13 5.07
N GLY A 111 -19.02 8.98 6.38
CA GLY A 111 -19.60 7.77 6.98
C GLY A 111 -18.59 6.79 7.57
N GLY A 112 -17.30 7.14 7.55
CA GLY A 112 -16.32 6.55 8.45
C GLY A 112 -15.88 5.13 8.15
N ASN A 113 -16.34 4.53 7.05
CA ASN A 113 -15.93 3.19 6.62
C ASN A 113 -15.29 3.26 5.24
N ALA A 114 -14.47 2.27 4.89
CA ALA A 114 -13.85 2.20 3.58
C ALA A 114 -13.78 0.78 3.03
N VAL A 115 -13.75 0.70 1.70
CA VAL A 115 -13.40 -0.50 0.94
C VAL A 115 -12.31 -0.16 -0.07
N VAL A 116 -11.44 -1.13 -0.32
CA VAL A 116 -10.46 -1.08 -1.42
C VAL A 116 -10.96 -1.95 -2.55
N PHE A 117 -10.79 -1.49 -3.79
CA PHE A 117 -11.32 -2.14 -4.97
C PHE A 117 -10.43 -1.94 -6.19
N ALA A 118 -10.46 -2.92 -7.09
CA ALA A 118 -9.87 -2.80 -8.43
C ALA A 118 -10.53 -3.80 -9.39
N GLY A 119 -10.46 -3.50 -10.69
CA GLY A 119 -11.08 -4.29 -11.76
C GLY A 119 -12.55 -3.93 -12.00
N SER A 120 -13.10 -4.44 -13.10
CA SER A 120 -14.52 -4.30 -13.44
C SER A 120 -15.18 -5.65 -13.70
N LYS A 121 -14.73 -6.41 -14.70
CA LYS A 121 -15.24 -7.76 -14.96
C LYS A 121 -14.71 -8.75 -13.92
N PHE A 122 -13.46 -8.58 -13.52
CA PHE A 122 -12.79 -9.41 -12.52
C PHE A 122 -12.52 -8.56 -11.27
N ALA A 123 -13.56 -7.87 -10.82
CA ALA A 123 -13.44 -6.94 -9.72
C ALA A 123 -13.12 -7.68 -8.41
N ALA A 124 -12.07 -7.25 -7.74
CA ALA A 124 -11.79 -7.62 -6.36
C ALA A 124 -12.18 -6.45 -5.45
N VAL A 125 -12.77 -6.77 -4.31
CA VAL A 125 -13.15 -5.80 -3.29
C VAL A 125 -12.77 -6.33 -1.91
N SER A 126 -12.22 -5.48 -1.05
CA SER A 126 -11.92 -5.82 0.34
C SER A 126 -13.21 -5.87 1.17
N ALA A 127 -13.19 -6.54 2.31
CA ALA A 127 -14.23 -6.31 3.33
C ALA A 127 -14.25 -4.81 3.75
N PRO A 128 -15.40 -4.25 4.14
CA PRO A 128 -15.46 -2.91 4.71
C PRO A 128 -14.65 -2.84 6.00
N ILE A 129 -13.95 -1.72 6.19
CA ILE A 129 -13.16 -1.45 7.39
C ILE A 129 -13.55 -0.10 7.99
N PHE A 130 -13.61 -0.05 9.32
CA PHE A 130 -13.80 1.18 10.06
C PHE A 130 -12.55 2.07 9.96
N LEU A 131 -12.74 3.34 9.60
CA LEU A 131 -11.71 4.37 9.57
C LEU A 131 -11.92 5.44 10.64
N ALA A 132 -13.13 5.96 10.84
CA ALA A 132 -13.35 7.03 11.79
C ALA A 132 -14.80 7.19 12.24
N ASN A 133 -15.00 7.72 13.44
CA ASN A 133 -16.25 8.30 13.93
C ASN A 133 -15.94 9.50 14.85
N ASN A 134 -16.95 9.98 15.56
CA ASN A 134 -16.82 11.11 16.48
C ASN A 134 -15.86 10.84 17.66
N THR A 135 -15.56 9.57 17.96
CA THR A 135 -14.77 9.16 19.12
C THR A 135 -13.36 8.72 18.74
N TYR A 136 -13.22 7.95 17.67
CA TYR A 136 -11.96 7.30 17.28
C TYR A 136 -11.68 7.46 15.78
N ARG A 137 -10.40 7.50 15.45
CA ARG A 137 -9.89 7.55 14.08
C ARG A 137 -8.69 6.61 13.91
N VAL A 138 -8.82 5.66 13.00
CA VAL A 138 -7.75 4.75 12.61
C VAL A 138 -6.71 5.52 11.80
N THR A 139 -5.44 5.35 12.16
CA THR A 139 -4.31 6.07 11.54
C THR A 139 -3.34 5.15 10.81
N SER A 140 -3.44 3.83 11.02
CA SER A 140 -2.57 2.84 10.38
C SER A 140 -3.35 1.60 10.01
N LEU A 141 -3.17 1.13 8.77
CA LEU A 141 -3.71 -0.11 8.25
C LEU A 141 -2.66 -0.86 7.43
N SER A 142 -2.87 -2.16 7.30
CA SER A 142 -2.05 -3.07 6.49
C SER A 142 -2.96 -3.74 5.46
N LEU A 143 -2.57 -3.68 4.18
CA LEU A 143 -3.35 -4.14 3.04
C LEU A 143 -2.52 -5.15 2.22
N VAL A 144 -3.15 -6.25 1.83
CA VAL A 144 -2.54 -7.29 1.00
C VAL A 144 -3.32 -7.42 -0.30
N LEU A 145 -2.61 -7.34 -1.41
CA LEU A 145 -3.14 -7.56 -2.75
C LEU A 145 -2.65 -8.94 -3.22
N ASN A 146 -3.57 -9.87 -3.40
CA ASN A 146 -3.26 -11.24 -3.80
C ASN A 146 -3.50 -11.42 -5.30
N PHE A 147 -2.48 -11.88 -6.01
CA PHE A 147 -2.50 -12.06 -7.45
C PHE A 147 -2.36 -13.54 -7.84
N GLU A 148 -3.04 -13.93 -8.91
CA GLU A 148 -2.86 -15.22 -9.55
C GLU A 148 -2.60 -14.98 -11.03
N LYS A 149 -1.42 -15.41 -11.51
CA LYS A 149 -0.98 -15.18 -12.89
C LYS A 149 -1.09 -13.71 -13.29
N GLY A 150 -0.71 -12.82 -12.37
CA GLY A 150 -0.72 -11.37 -12.55
C GLY A 150 -2.10 -10.73 -12.48
N ARG A 151 -3.18 -11.48 -12.26
CA ARG A 151 -4.52 -10.95 -12.07
C ARG A 151 -4.82 -10.82 -10.59
N LEU A 152 -5.32 -9.66 -10.16
CA LEU A 152 -5.78 -9.49 -8.78
C LEU A 152 -6.99 -10.41 -8.53
N ILE A 153 -6.88 -11.27 -7.52
CA ILE A 153 -7.94 -12.21 -7.12
C ILE A 153 -8.57 -11.83 -5.78
N GLN A 154 -7.81 -11.21 -4.87
CA GLN A 154 -8.31 -10.87 -3.55
C GLN A 154 -7.60 -9.66 -2.96
N ILE A 155 -8.34 -8.92 -2.13
CA ILE A 155 -7.84 -7.79 -1.35
C ILE A 155 -8.15 -8.06 0.12
N LEU A 156 -7.12 -8.05 0.96
CA LEU A 156 -7.25 -8.42 2.38
C LEU A 156 -6.70 -7.33 3.29
N TRP A 157 -7.46 -6.99 4.33
CA TRP A 157 -6.93 -6.21 5.45
C TRP A 157 -6.19 -7.14 6.40
N LYS A 158 -4.92 -6.83 6.68
CA LYS A 158 -4.19 -7.51 7.75
C LYS A 158 -4.53 -6.83 9.08
N ASN A 159 -4.85 -7.65 10.07
CA ASN A 159 -5.06 -7.20 11.43
C ASN A 159 -3.76 -7.38 12.23
N ASP A 160 -3.18 -6.27 12.69
CA ASP A 160 -1.92 -6.25 13.42
C ASP A 160 -2.09 -6.51 14.93
N LYS A 161 -3.30 -6.84 15.37
CA LYS A 161 -3.69 -7.18 16.75
C LYS A 161 -3.18 -6.16 17.77
N CYS A 162 -3.14 -4.89 17.36
CA CYS A 162 -2.65 -3.76 18.14
C CYS A 162 -1.21 -3.84 18.64
N LYS A 163 -0.38 -4.78 18.16
CA LYS A 163 1.04 -4.88 18.54
C LYS A 163 1.81 -3.58 18.28
N SER A 164 1.45 -2.88 17.22
CA SER A 164 2.09 -1.63 16.78
C SER A 164 1.72 -0.40 17.63
N CYS A 165 0.70 -0.50 18.48
CA CYS A 165 0.24 0.62 19.33
C CYS A 165 0.10 0.27 20.82
N SER A 166 0.50 -0.93 21.23
CA SER A 166 0.64 -1.31 22.63
C SER A 166 1.92 -0.71 23.21
N GLY A 167 1.85 0.55 23.66
CA GLY A 167 2.99 1.27 24.26
C GLY A 167 2.66 2.71 24.64
N SER A 168 2.36 2.92 25.93
CA SER A 168 2.63 4.16 26.70
C SER A 168 2.17 5.52 26.16
N ASN A 169 0.91 5.68 25.73
CA ASN A 169 0.23 6.98 25.82
C ASN A 169 -1.30 6.87 25.74
N SER A 170 -2.03 7.66 26.54
CA SER A 170 -3.52 7.68 26.67
C SER A 170 -4.28 8.13 25.41
N THR A 171 -3.57 8.38 24.32
CA THR A 171 -4.04 8.97 23.07
C THR A 171 -4.30 7.93 21.98
N ILE A 172 -3.57 6.80 22.00
CA ILE A 172 -3.72 5.71 21.03
C ILE A 172 -4.46 4.55 21.72
N VAL A 173 -5.48 4.02 21.05
CA VAL A 173 -6.41 3.00 21.54
C VAL A 173 -6.46 1.84 20.56
N CYS A 174 -6.45 0.63 21.09
CA CYS A 174 -6.69 -0.60 20.35
C CYS A 174 -8.20 -0.84 20.19
N LEU A 175 -8.70 -0.87 18.96
CA LEU A 175 -10.11 -1.19 18.70
C LEU A 175 -10.34 -2.71 18.72
N LYS A 176 -11.58 -3.15 18.94
CA LYS A 176 -11.95 -4.59 18.96
C LYS A 176 -11.58 -5.32 17.64
N GLY A 177 -11.48 -4.61 16.53
CA GLY A 177 -11.03 -5.14 15.24
C GLY A 177 -9.50 -5.21 15.10
N GLY A 178 -8.74 -4.94 16.17
CA GLY A 178 -7.29 -4.99 16.22
C GLY A 178 -6.57 -3.86 15.46
N GLN A 179 -7.31 -2.82 15.05
CA GLN A 179 -6.76 -1.60 14.49
C GLN A 179 -6.30 -0.63 15.59
N CYS A 180 -5.21 0.08 15.31
CA CYS A 180 -4.75 1.20 16.12
C CYS A 180 -5.51 2.47 15.73
N ALA A 181 -6.11 3.13 16.72
CA ALA A 181 -6.86 4.35 16.54
C ALA A 181 -6.44 5.43 17.52
N VAL A 182 -6.66 6.68 17.16
CA VAL A 182 -6.47 7.86 18.00
C VAL A 182 -7.84 8.41 18.38
N LYS A 183 -7.99 8.99 19.57
CA LYS A 183 -9.22 9.71 19.92
C LYS A 183 -9.42 10.89 18.96
N SER A 184 -10.59 11.02 18.35
CA SER A 184 -10.85 12.07 17.34
C SER A 184 -10.60 13.48 17.87
N SER A 185 -10.89 13.73 19.15
CA SER A 185 -10.60 15.02 19.82
C SER A 185 -9.11 15.38 19.95
N LYS A 186 -8.20 14.44 19.72
CA LYS A 186 -6.75 14.68 19.71
C LYS A 186 -6.21 15.01 18.33
N CYS A 187 -7.00 14.81 17.29
CA CYS A 187 -6.61 15.09 15.91
C CYS A 187 -6.55 16.61 15.63
N LYS A 188 -5.57 17.05 14.84
CA LYS A 188 -5.40 18.46 14.45
C LYS A 188 -6.66 19.08 13.84
N GLU A 189 -7.36 18.34 12.98
CA GLU A 189 -8.62 18.75 12.35
C GLU A 189 -9.76 19.04 13.36
N SER A 190 -9.62 18.59 14.60
CA SER A 190 -10.59 18.77 15.68
C SER A 190 -10.07 19.67 16.79
N GLY A 191 -9.01 20.46 16.52
CA GLY A 191 -8.39 21.36 17.50
C GLY A 191 -7.35 20.69 18.41
N GLY A 192 -6.99 19.44 18.14
CA GLY A 192 -5.92 18.73 18.84
C GLY A 192 -4.53 18.97 18.25
N THR A 193 -3.53 18.23 18.73
CA THR A 193 -2.12 18.38 18.28
C THR A 193 -1.61 17.18 17.46
N THR A 194 -2.34 16.06 17.45
CA THR A 194 -1.94 14.82 16.79
C THR A 194 -2.33 14.83 15.32
N ASP A 195 -1.39 14.49 14.42
CA ASP A 195 -1.73 14.22 13.03
C ASP A 195 -2.41 12.85 12.91
N CYS A 196 -3.64 12.85 12.42
CA CYS A 196 -4.49 11.66 12.24
C CYS A 196 -4.67 11.28 10.76
N SER A 197 -3.69 11.62 9.91
CA SER A 197 -3.59 11.10 8.55
C SER A 197 -3.59 9.58 8.57
N LEU A 198 -4.29 8.98 7.61
CA LEU A 198 -4.36 7.53 7.47
C LEU A 198 -3.17 7.05 6.65
N SER A 199 -2.36 6.18 7.24
CA SER A 199 -1.29 5.46 6.56
C SER A 199 -1.72 4.02 6.26
N ILE A 200 -1.49 3.55 5.04
CA ILE A 200 -1.81 2.18 4.62
C ILE A 200 -0.53 1.56 4.07
N GLN A 201 -0.03 0.55 4.77
CA GLN A 201 1.06 -0.27 4.25
C GLN A 201 0.50 -1.29 3.25
N THR A 202 1.07 -1.36 2.06
CA THR A 202 0.66 -2.35 1.04
C THR A 202 1.71 -3.43 0.86
N ALA A 203 1.23 -4.67 0.74
CA ALA A 203 2.03 -5.84 0.42
C ALA A 203 1.36 -6.67 -0.69
N PHE A 204 2.16 -7.50 -1.34
CA PHE A 204 1.74 -8.32 -2.47
C PHE A 204 2.00 -9.80 -2.17
N SER A 205 1.12 -10.67 -2.67
CA SER A 205 1.24 -12.12 -2.58
C SER A 205 0.80 -12.80 -3.87
N GLY A 206 1.19 -14.06 -4.03
CA GLY A 206 0.79 -14.90 -5.16
C GLY A 206 1.77 -14.80 -6.33
N THR A 207 1.29 -14.74 -7.56
CA THR A 207 2.14 -14.73 -8.76
C THR A 207 1.80 -13.63 -9.76
N ASP A 208 2.82 -13.19 -10.50
CA ASP A 208 2.69 -12.23 -11.59
C ASP A 208 2.30 -12.91 -12.92
N LYS A 209 2.15 -12.15 -14.01
CA LYS A 209 1.71 -12.69 -15.32
C LYS A 209 2.68 -13.66 -15.99
N TYR A 210 3.91 -13.76 -15.51
CA TYR A 210 4.95 -14.69 -15.94
C TYR A 210 5.18 -15.82 -14.91
N ASP A 211 4.27 -15.96 -13.95
CA ASP A 211 4.35 -16.91 -12.84
C ASP A 211 5.49 -16.62 -11.83
N ASP A 212 6.07 -15.41 -11.84
CA ASP A 212 7.04 -14.99 -10.82
C ASP A 212 6.34 -14.73 -9.48
N VAL A 213 6.95 -15.22 -8.39
CA VAL A 213 6.37 -15.13 -7.05
C VAL A 213 6.48 -13.71 -6.47
N LEU A 214 5.36 -13.20 -5.96
CA LEU A 214 5.27 -11.96 -5.20
C LEU A 214 5.45 -12.27 -3.70
N ASN A 215 6.45 -11.66 -3.06
CA ASN A 215 6.95 -12.07 -1.74
C ASN A 215 6.92 -10.98 -0.66
N THR A 216 6.54 -9.75 -1.01
CA THR A 216 6.52 -8.63 -0.04
C THR A 216 5.61 -8.88 1.16
N TRP A 217 4.55 -9.68 1.02
CA TRP A 217 3.74 -10.14 2.16
C TRP A 217 4.56 -10.81 3.27
N TYR A 218 5.46 -11.73 2.91
CA TYR A 218 6.33 -12.42 3.87
C TYR A 218 7.33 -11.45 4.52
N GLN A 219 7.77 -10.44 3.77
CA GLN A 219 8.65 -9.40 4.29
C GLN A 219 7.92 -8.52 5.29
N VAL A 220 6.66 -8.16 5.06
CA VAL A 220 5.85 -7.41 6.04
C VAL A 220 5.65 -8.21 7.32
N ASP A 221 5.41 -9.52 7.25
CA ASP A 221 5.29 -10.35 8.45
C ASP A 221 6.58 -10.36 9.31
N LYS A 222 7.73 -10.42 8.66
CA LYS A 222 9.05 -10.32 9.32
C LYS A 222 9.34 -8.90 9.83
N LEU A 223 8.97 -7.87 9.09
CA LEU A 223 9.14 -6.46 9.50
C LEU A 223 8.20 -6.09 10.65
N GLN A 224 7.02 -6.70 10.75
CA GLN A 224 6.10 -6.50 11.88
C GLN A 224 6.64 -7.06 13.20
N GLN A 225 7.65 -7.95 13.19
CA GLN A 225 8.40 -8.31 14.39
C GLN A 225 9.24 -7.12 14.90
N TYR A 226 9.62 -6.20 14.02
CA TYR A 226 10.35 -4.97 14.31
C TYR A 226 9.43 -3.76 14.14
N SER A 227 8.46 -3.59 15.05
CA SER A 227 7.50 -2.47 15.13
C SER A 227 7.69 -1.39 14.06
N LEU A 228 7.11 -1.62 12.88
CA LEU A 228 7.23 -0.71 11.73
C LEU A 228 6.70 0.69 12.06
N TYR A 229 5.80 0.80 13.03
CA TYR A 229 5.38 2.08 13.59
C TYR A 229 6.57 2.90 14.09
N ALA A 230 7.55 2.31 14.77
CA ALA A 230 8.74 3.02 15.25
C ALA A 230 9.66 3.46 14.09
N LEU A 231 9.87 2.61 13.08
CA LEU A 231 10.67 2.94 11.89
C LEU A 231 10.01 4.04 11.04
N TYR A 232 8.70 3.94 10.79
CA TYR A 232 7.99 4.89 9.94
C TYR A 232 7.50 6.15 10.66
N SER A 233 7.25 6.12 11.97
CA SER A 233 7.01 7.36 12.73
C SER A 233 8.25 8.25 12.76
N ASN A 234 9.45 7.65 12.79
CA ASN A 234 10.71 8.37 12.61
C ASN A 234 10.87 8.91 11.19
N LEU A 235 10.44 8.18 10.15
CA LEU A 235 10.38 8.71 8.78
C LEU A 235 9.36 9.84 8.63
N LYS A 236 8.22 9.77 9.32
CA LYS A 236 7.18 10.79 9.31
C LYS A 236 7.63 12.07 10.02
N SER A 237 8.43 11.97 11.09
CA SER A 237 9.07 13.14 11.71
C SER A 237 10.17 13.73 10.82
N THR A 238 10.96 12.91 10.12
CA THR A 238 11.98 13.39 9.17
C THR A 238 11.41 13.91 7.84
N LEU A 239 10.20 13.51 7.43
CA LEU A 239 9.51 14.08 6.26
C LEU A 239 9.13 15.56 6.47
N SER A 240 9.07 16.05 7.71
CA SER A 240 8.96 17.50 7.98
C SER A 240 10.21 18.29 7.58
N GLN A 241 11.34 17.63 7.28
CA GLN A 241 12.57 18.23 6.77
C GLN A 241 12.73 18.15 5.24
N PHE A 242 11.82 17.46 4.52
CA PHE A 242 11.88 17.34 3.06
C PHE A 242 11.15 18.46 2.29
N ASN A 243 10.77 19.55 2.98
CA ASN A 243 10.31 20.80 2.34
C ASN A 243 11.45 21.60 1.64
N LEU A 244 12.54 20.94 1.23
CA LEU A 244 13.69 21.57 0.56
C LEU A 244 14.06 20.93 -0.80
N PHE A 245 13.18 20.11 -1.38
CA PHE A 245 13.34 19.63 -2.77
C PHE A 245 12.07 19.76 -3.61
N PHE A 246 11.43 20.92 -3.55
CA PHE A 246 10.63 21.50 -4.64
C PHE A 246 10.91 22.99 -4.74
#